data_AF-A0A535C9M2-F1
#
_entry.id   AF-A0A535C9M2-F1
#
_cell.length_a   1.000
_cell.length_b   1.000
_cell.length_c   1.000
_cell.angle_alpha   90.00
_cell.angle_beta   90.00
_cell.angle_gamma   90.00
#
_symmetry.space_group_name_H-M   'P 1'
#
loop_
_entity.id
_entity.type
_entity.pdbx_description
1 polymer ?
#
loop_
_entity_poly.entity_id
_entity_poly.type
_entity_poly.pdbx_seq_one_letter_code
_entity_poly.pdbx_strand_id
1 'polypeptide(L)'
;MAIRVDPRRLSLLKELAAAEGLRPGQLVQRWVEERLDAERSGRPMAGASPAGPRVAELEATLAAISARIDDVTRRLQAVESSGGGQAGSRVATESAESGATRQPSTRRRGRPPKASLGQAAAARSARVAASRNGHVGLHDEIIAVIRERGPSTAAELATAIRERGRYQPPRSAKPLDAATVNSRVSNPVYRARFRRAEGRIGLAE
;
A
#
# COMPACT_ATOMS: atom_id res chain seq x y z
N MET A 1 -34.95 0.30 -21.58
CA MET A 1 -34.62 1.55 -20.87
C MET A 1 -33.11 1.57 -20.60
N ALA A 2 -32.40 2.67 -20.87
CA ALA A 2 -30.95 2.76 -20.65
C ALA A 2 -30.64 3.73 -19.51
N ILE A 3 -29.92 3.26 -18.49
CA ILE A 3 -29.56 4.05 -17.30
C ILE A 3 -28.05 4.24 -17.31
N ARG A 4 -27.60 5.49 -17.10
CA ARG A 4 -26.18 5.81 -16.95
C ARG A 4 -25.77 5.48 -15.52
N VAL A 5 -24.83 4.56 -15.38
CA VAL A 5 -24.27 4.15 -14.08
C VAL A 5 -22.79 4.49 -14.08
N ASP A 6 -22.32 5.08 -12.98
CA ASP A 6 -20.89 5.30 -12.75
C ASP A 6 -20.11 3.97 -12.88
N PRO A 7 -18.99 3.92 -13.61
CA PRO A 7 -18.18 2.71 -13.76
C PRO A 7 -17.81 2.01 -12.45
N ARG A 8 -17.56 2.77 -11.36
CA ARG A 8 -17.22 2.20 -10.05
C ARG A 8 -18.43 1.50 -9.42
N ARG A 9 -19.61 2.10 -9.55
CA ARG A 9 -20.87 1.51 -9.05
C ARG A 9 -21.26 0.29 -9.88
N LEU A 10 -20.97 0.30 -11.18
CA LEU A 10 -21.18 -0.86 -12.04
C LEU A 10 -20.30 -2.05 -11.65
N SER A 11 -19.03 -1.82 -11.27
CA SER A 11 -18.16 -2.89 -10.77
C SER A 11 -18.70 -3.51 -9.48
N LEU A 12 -19.10 -2.67 -8.52
CA LEU A 12 -19.67 -3.14 -7.26
C LEU A 12 -20.98 -3.90 -7.47
N LEU A 13 -21.85 -3.44 -8.37
CA LEU A 13 -23.08 -4.16 -8.73
C LEU A 13 -22.78 -5.55 -9.30
N LYS A 14 -21.73 -5.68 -10.13
CA LYS A 14 -21.31 -6.97 -10.69
C LYS A 14 -20.82 -7.93 -9.60
N GLU A 15 -20.07 -7.44 -8.64
CA GLU A 15 -19.58 -8.24 -7.51
C GLU A 15 -20.73 -8.74 -6.63
N LEU A 16 -21.68 -7.86 -6.29
CA LEU A 16 -22.88 -8.24 -5.53
C LEU A 16 -23.73 -9.26 -6.27
N ALA A 17 -23.93 -9.05 -7.58
CA ALA A 17 -24.69 -9.98 -8.41
C ALA A 17 -24.02 -11.35 -8.48
N ALA A 18 -22.69 -11.38 -8.62
CA ALA A 18 -21.93 -12.63 -8.61
C ALA A 18 -22.02 -13.36 -7.25
N ALA A 19 -22.00 -12.62 -6.13
CA ALA A 19 -22.16 -13.20 -4.79
C ALA A 19 -23.54 -13.85 -4.59
N GLU A 20 -24.59 -13.29 -5.20
CA GLU A 20 -25.95 -13.87 -5.17
C GLU A 20 -26.21 -14.88 -6.31
N GLY A 21 -25.24 -15.13 -7.18
CA GLY A 21 -25.41 -16.00 -8.35
C GLY A 21 -26.36 -15.45 -9.41
N LEU A 22 -26.64 -14.14 -9.39
CA LEU A 22 -27.57 -13.45 -10.28
C LEU A 22 -26.82 -12.65 -11.36
N ARG A 23 -27.50 -12.36 -12.47
CA ARG A 23 -27.00 -11.36 -13.41
C ARG A 23 -27.20 -9.95 -12.81
N PRO A 24 -26.32 -8.98 -13.09
CA PRO A 24 -26.44 -7.61 -12.56
C PRO A 24 -27.81 -6.97 -12.81
N GLY A 25 -28.41 -7.21 -13.99
CA GLY A 25 -29.74 -6.73 -14.31
C GLY A 25 -30.86 -7.39 -13.47
N GLN A 26 -30.73 -8.68 -13.16
CA GLN A 26 -31.70 -9.41 -12.33
C GLN A 26 -31.64 -8.94 -10.87
N LEU A 27 -30.44 -8.66 -10.35
CA LEU A 27 -30.28 -8.11 -9.01
C LEU A 27 -30.94 -6.73 -8.91
N VAL A 28 -30.75 -5.86 -9.90
CA VAL A 28 -31.43 -4.56 -9.96
C VAL A 28 -32.94 -4.73 -10.06
N GLN A 29 -33.42 -5.64 -10.91
CA GLN A 29 -34.85 -5.89 -11.07
C GLN A 29 -35.48 -6.35 -9.75
N ARG A 30 -34.91 -7.35 -9.09
CA ARG A 30 -35.36 -7.85 -7.79
C ARG A 30 -35.39 -6.74 -6.74
N TRP A 31 -34.36 -5.90 -6.70
CA TRP A 31 -34.30 -4.76 -5.79
C TRP A 31 -35.39 -3.72 -6.08
N VAL A 32 -35.66 -3.41 -7.34
CA VAL A 32 -36.74 -2.48 -7.72
C VAL A 32 -38.11 -3.06 -7.37
N GLU A 33 -38.33 -4.35 -7.64
CA GLU A 33 -39.58 -5.05 -7.29
C GLU A 33 -39.81 -5.03 -5.78
N GLU A 34 -38.78 -5.37 -4.99
CA GLU A 34 -38.84 -5.31 -3.53
C GLU A 34 -39.14 -3.90 -3.01
N ARG A 35 -38.63 -2.86 -3.69
CA ARG A 35 -38.92 -1.46 -3.35
C ARG A 35 -40.36 -1.07 -3.66
N LEU A 36 -40.85 -1.42 -4.84
CA LEU A 36 -42.23 -1.15 -5.23
C LEU A 36 -43.23 -1.90 -4.33
N ASP A 37 -42.91 -3.14 -3.94
CA ASP A 37 -43.74 -3.93 -3.05
C ASP A 37 -43.69 -3.41 -1.60
N ALA A 38 -42.54 -2.91 -1.13
CA ALA A 38 -42.44 -2.23 0.17
C ALA A 38 -43.26 -0.94 0.23
N GLU A 39 -43.21 -0.12 -0.84
CA GLU A 39 -44.02 1.10 -0.96
C GLU A 39 -45.52 0.78 -1.01
N ARG A 40 -45.94 -0.23 -1.79
CA ARG A 40 -47.34 -0.67 -1.87
C ARG A 40 -47.88 -1.24 -0.57
N SER A 41 -47.04 -1.96 0.18
CA SER A 41 -47.44 -2.57 1.45
C SER A 41 -47.39 -1.59 2.63
N GLY A 42 -46.96 -0.34 2.42
CA GLY A 42 -46.83 0.67 3.47
C GLY A 42 -45.85 0.26 4.57
N ARG A 43 -44.98 -0.73 4.30
CA ARG A 43 -44.08 -1.30 5.29
C ARG A 43 -42.81 -0.44 5.33
N PRO A 44 -42.52 0.27 6.42
CA PRO A 44 -41.25 0.98 6.54
C PRO A 44 -40.13 -0.06 6.53
N MET A 45 -39.36 -0.12 5.44
CA MET A 45 -38.21 -1.01 5.35
C MET A 45 -37.16 -0.59 6.39
N ALA A 46 -36.68 -1.58 7.15
CA ALA A 46 -35.41 -1.49 7.87
C ALA A 46 -34.28 -1.26 6.83
N GLY A 47 -33.97 0.00 6.56
CA GLY A 47 -33.00 0.41 5.54
C GLY A 47 -33.30 1.74 4.86
N ALA A 48 -34.49 2.31 5.06
CA ALA A 48 -34.83 3.67 4.64
C ALA A 48 -35.04 4.63 5.83
N SER A 49 -34.26 4.45 6.90
CA SER A 49 -34.09 5.45 7.96
C SER A 49 -32.70 6.10 7.78
N PRO A 50 -32.56 7.44 7.93
CA PRO A 50 -31.25 8.08 7.91
C PRO A 50 -30.41 7.46 9.03
N ALA A 51 -29.28 6.85 8.69
CA ALA A 51 -28.44 6.08 9.61
C ALA A 51 -29.20 4.97 10.40
N GLY A 52 -29.34 3.79 9.80
CA GLY A 52 -29.74 2.60 10.56
C GLY A 52 -28.77 2.28 11.71
N PRO A 53 -29.15 1.45 12.69
CA PRO A 53 -28.33 1.16 13.87
C PRO A 53 -26.94 0.62 13.53
N ARG A 54 -26.82 -0.16 12.44
CA ARG A 54 -25.52 -0.59 11.91
C ARG A 54 -24.64 0.55 11.39
N VAL A 55 -25.24 1.58 10.79
CA VAL A 55 -24.49 2.76 10.32
C VAL A 55 -24.05 3.60 11.51
N ALA A 56 -24.90 3.77 12.51
CA ALA A 56 -24.55 4.43 13.76
C ALA A 56 -23.45 3.68 14.54
N GLU A 57 -23.48 2.35 14.57
CA GLU A 57 -22.41 1.51 15.14
C GLU A 57 -21.10 1.64 14.35
N LEU A 58 -21.17 1.70 13.02
CA LEU A 58 -20.00 1.93 12.16
C LEU A 58 -19.43 3.35 12.34
N GLU A 59 -20.28 4.36 12.51
CA GLU A 59 -19.84 5.72 12.79
C GLU A 59 -19.22 5.85 14.19
N ALA A 60 -19.81 5.19 15.19
CA ALA A 60 -19.27 5.15 16.56
C ALA A 60 -17.91 4.42 16.62
N THR A 61 -17.78 3.30 15.91
CA THR A 61 -16.50 2.57 15.81
C THR A 61 -15.45 3.38 15.05
N LEU A 62 -15.84 4.08 13.98
CA LEU A 62 -14.95 4.97 13.25
C LEU A 62 -14.47 6.14 14.13
N ALA A 63 -15.38 6.77 14.90
CA ALA A 63 -15.05 7.83 15.84
C ALA A 63 -14.10 7.35 16.95
N ALA A 64 -14.33 6.14 17.49
CA ALA A 64 -13.45 5.53 18.49
C ALA A 64 -12.04 5.24 17.94
N ILE A 65 -11.96 4.78 16.68
CA ILE A 65 -10.68 4.57 15.99
C ILE A 65 -9.96 5.92 15.78
N SER A 66 -10.67 6.96 15.35
CA SER A 66 -10.09 8.29 15.17
C SER A 66 -9.52 8.85 16.48
N ALA A 67 -10.28 8.79 17.57
CA ALA A 67 -9.82 9.25 18.88
C ALA A 67 -8.57 8.50 19.36
N ARG A 68 -8.49 7.19 19.07
CA ARG A 68 -7.30 6.38 19.39
C ARG A 68 -6.09 6.76 18.55
N ILE A 69 -6.28 7.11 17.29
CA ILE A 69 -5.21 7.63 16.42
C ILE A 69 -4.71 8.97 16.96
N ASP A 70 -5.61 9.86 17.38
CA ASP A 70 -5.24 11.18 17.94
C ASP A 70 -4.46 11.04 19.26
N ASP A 71 -4.86 10.11 20.13
CA ASP A 71 -4.14 9.81 21.37
C ASP A 71 -2.74 9.25 21.11
N VAL A 72 -2.61 8.28 20.18
CA VAL A 72 -1.30 7.74 19.79
C VAL A 72 -0.41 8.83 19.17
N THR A 73 -0.99 9.70 18.35
CA THR A 73 -0.27 10.82 17.74
C THR A 73 0.22 11.81 18.80
N ARG A 74 -0.60 12.12 19.80
CA ARG A 74 -0.22 12.98 20.93
C ARG A 74 0.90 12.37 21.77
N ARG A 75 0.84 11.06 22.03
CA ARG A 75 1.89 10.34 22.77
C ARG A 75 3.21 10.35 21.99
N LEU A 76 3.18 10.16 20.67
CA LEU A 76 4.38 10.24 19.84
C LEU A 76 4.98 11.65 19.88
N GLN A 77 4.17 12.71 19.76
CA GLN A 77 4.63 14.09 19.88
C GLN A 77 5.21 14.40 21.27
N ALA A 78 4.63 13.85 22.34
CA ALA A 78 5.14 14.02 23.70
C ALA A 78 6.47 13.29 23.91
N VAL A 79 6.64 12.09 23.34
CA VAL A 79 7.90 11.33 23.36
C VAL A 79 8.98 12.03 22.53
N GLU A 80 8.64 12.55 21.36
CA GLU A 80 9.55 13.35 20.53
C GLU A 80 9.95 14.66 21.22
N SER A 81 9.02 15.30 21.94
CA SER A 81 9.28 16.51 22.73
C SER A 81 10.10 16.22 23.99
N SER A 82 9.98 15.02 24.57
CA SER A 82 10.74 14.59 25.75
C SER A 82 12.11 13.98 25.40
N GLY A 83 12.27 13.49 24.16
CA GLY A 83 13.50 12.87 23.65
C GLY A 83 14.61 13.84 23.25
N GLY A 84 14.38 15.15 23.34
CA GLY A 84 15.39 16.20 23.07
C GLY A 84 16.34 16.50 24.24
N GLY A 85 16.21 15.80 25.37
CA GLY A 85 16.86 16.18 26.63
C GLY A 85 17.56 15.05 27.37
N GLN A 86 18.27 14.15 26.70
CA GLN A 86 19.20 13.23 27.38
C GLN A 86 20.34 12.78 26.46
N ALA A 87 21.21 13.75 26.13
CA ALA A 87 22.56 13.46 25.68
C ALA A 87 23.52 14.48 26.31
N GLY A 88 24.27 14.02 27.32
CA GLY A 88 25.59 14.56 27.64
C GLY A 88 25.67 15.76 28.59
N SER A 89 25.34 15.58 29.88
CA SER A 89 25.95 16.39 30.95
C SER A 89 26.79 15.48 31.85
N ARG A 90 28.04 15.29 31.42
CA ARG A 90 29.17 14.92 32.29
C ARG A 90 30.30 15.91 31.94
N VAL A 91 30.50 16.89 32.81
CA VAL A 91 31.68 17.75 32.93
C VAL A 91 31.98 17.69 34.45
N ALA A 92 33.17 17.47 34.99
CA ALA A 92 34.54 17.82 34.63
C ALA A 92 35.50 16.66 35.04
N THR A 93 36.80 16.57 34.76
CA THR A 93 37.87 17.57 34.61
C THR A 93 39.11 16.82 34.09
N GLU A 94 39.85 17.35 33.11
CA GLU A 94 41.34 17.47 33.12
C GLU A 94 41.88 17.93 31.75
N SER A 95 42.60 19.06 31.80
CA SER A 95 43.86 19.43 31.11
C SER A 95 43.99 19.21 29.60
N ALA A 96 44.04 20.30 28.81
CA ALA A 96 45.26 20.87 28.16
C ALA A 96 45.80 19.99 27.00
N GLU A 97 46.09 20.43 25.77
CA GLU A 97 46.42 21.73 25.19
C GLU A 97 46.48 21.56 23.64
N SER A 98 46.45 22.69 22.92
CA SER A 98 47.06 22.95 21.60
C SER A 98 46.37 22.58 20.25
N GLY A 99 46.18 23.65 19.45
CA GLY A 99 46.31 23.65 17.98
C GLY A 99 45.03 23.96 17.18
N ALA A 100 44.68 25.23 16.96
CA ALA A 100 44.74 25.93 15.65
C ALA A 100 43.90 25.29 14.51
N THR A 101 42.95 25.90 13.78
CA THR A 101 42.81 27.27 13.24
C THR A 101 41.38 27.44 12.67
N ARG A 102 40.84 28.66 12.71
CA ARG A 102 39.72 29.23 11.91
C ARG A 102 39.82 28.84 10.41
N GLN A 103 38.79 28.72 9.55
CA GLN A 103 37.52 29.44 9.31
C GLN A 103 36.70 28.69 8.20
N PRO A 104 35.42 29.05 7.92
CA PRO A 104 34.51 28.34 7.01
C PRO A 104 34.50 28.90 5.57
N SER A 105 34.15 28.10 4.57
CA SER A 105 33.81 28.63 3.23
C SER A 105 32.59 27.96 2.61
N THR A 106 31.78 28.79 1.97
CA THR A 106 30.49 28.50 1.35
C THR A 106 30.59 28.55 -0.18
N ARG A 107 29.53 28.08 -0.86
CA ARG A 107 29.22 28.12 -2.32
C ARG A 107 29.81 26.93 -3.11
N ARG A 108 29.17 26.38 -4.15
CA ARG A 108 28.25 26.93 -5.15
C ARG A 108 27.59 25.79 -5.96
N ARG A 109 26.41 26.06 -6.54
CA ARG A 109 25.67 25.20 -7.48
C ARG A 109 26.55 24.79 -8.67
N GLY A 110 26.52 23.50 -9.03
CA GLY A 110 27.15 22.94 -10.22
C GLY A 110 26.37 21.73 -10.74
N ARG A 111 25.92 21.84 -11.99
CA ARG A 111 25.27 20.85 -12.86
C ARG A 111 25.92 19.45 -12.78
N PRO A 112 25.14 18.33 -12.70
CA PRO A 112 25.74 16.99 -12.67
C PRO A 112 26.27 16.60 -14.06
N PRO A 113 27.48 16.01 -14.17
CA PRO A 113 28.02 15.55 -15.45
C PRO A 113 27.46 14.17 -15.83
N LYS A 114 27.41 13.91 -17.14
CA LYS A 114 26.96 12.65 -17.75
C LYS A 114 27.72 11.45 -17.17
N ALA A 115 26.97 10.47 -16.66
CA ALA A 115 27.48 9.23 -16.10
C ALA A 115 28.20 8.37 -17.16
N SER A 116 29.48 8.13 -16.94
CA SER A 116 30.29 7.12 -17.63
C SER A 116 29.82 5.71 -17.29
N LEU A 117 29.97 4.77 -18.22
CA LEU A 117 29.60 3.34 -18.16
C LEU A 117 29.98 2.59 -16.86
N GLY A 118 30.95 3.09 -16.08
CA GLY A 118 31.29 2.58 -14.76
C GLY A 118 30.22 2.80 -13.66
N GLN A 119 29.37 3.83 -13.77
CA GLN A 119 28.28 4.06 -12.81
C GLN A 119 27.15 3.03 -12.94
N ALA A 120 26.97 2.39 -14.11
CA ALA A 120 25.99 1.32 -14.27
C ALA A 120 26.43 0.02 -13.56
N ALA A 121 27.74 -0.24 -13.48
CA ALA A 121 28.27 -1.36 -12.69
C ALA A 121 28.23 -1.06 -11.18
N ALA A 122 28.60 0.17 -10.77
CA ALA A 122 28.51 0.59 -9.38
C ALA A 122 27.06 0.66 -8.87
N ALA A 123 26.10 1.10 -9.70
CA ALA A 123 24.67 1.05 -9.37
C ALA A 123 24.13 -0.38 -9.30
N ARG A 124 24.62 -1.30 -10.14
CA ARG A 124 24.31 -2.74 -10.03
C ARG A 124 24.86 -3.34 -8.74
N SER A 125 26.12 -3.05 -8.40
CA SER A 125 26.74 -3.52 -7.15
C SER A 125 26.14 -2.87 -5.91
N ALA A 126 25.73 -1.60 -5.97
CA ALA A 126 25.00 -0.91 -4.90
C ALA A 126 23.57 -1.44 -4.74
N ARG A 127 22.92 -1.90 -5.83
CA ARG A 127 21.61 -2.57 -5.77
C ARG A 127 21.69 -3.99 -5.17
N VAL A 128 22.77 -4.71 -5.48
CA VAL A 128 23.12 -5.97 -4.81
C VAL A 128 23.54 -5.73 -3.35
N ALA A 129 24.14 -4.58 -3.04
CA ALA A 129 24.47 -4.20 -1.66
C ALA A 129 23.25 -3.73 -0.86
N ALA A 130 22.27 -3.05 -1.47
CA ALA A 130 21.00 -2.69 -0.81
C ALA A 130 20.17 -3.93 -0.46
N SER A 131 20.37 -5.05 -1.17
CA SER A 131 19.86 -6.37 -0.78
C SER A 131 20.50 -6.93 0.51
N ARG A 132 21.64 -6.40 0.99
CA ARG A 132 22.25 -6.83 2.26
C ARG A 132 21.55 -6.28 3.50
N ASN A 133 20.67 -5.28 3.35
CA ASN A 133 19.78 -4.82 4.43
C ASN A 133 18.52 -5.69 4.56
N GLY A 134 18.52 -6.90 3.98
CA GLY A 134 17.50 -7.95 4.21
C GLY A 134 16.14 -7.72 3.53
N HIS A 135 15.86 -6.53 3.02
CA HIS A 135 14.56 -6.17 2.43
C HIS A 135 14.66 -5.96 0.92
N VAL A 136 13.97 -6.83 0.18
CA VAL A 136 13.94 -6.80 -1.29
C VAL A 136 12.67 -6.07 -1.74
N GLY A 137 12.79 -5.24 -2.80
CA GLY A 137 11.64 -4.58 -3.39
C GLY A 137 10.64 -5.58 -3.98
N LEU A 138 9.35 -5.28 -3.87
CA LEU A 138 8.28 -6.21 -4.30
C LEU A 138 8.47 -6.75 -5.73
N HIS A 139 8.92 -5.91 -6.67
CA HIS A 139 9.09 -6.32 -8.06
C HIS A 139 10.25 -7.32 -8.24
N ASP A 140 11.32 -7.22 -7.45
CA ASP A 140 12.44 -8.14 -7.53
C ASP A 140 12.07 -9.49 -6.88
N GLU A 141 11.24 -9.49 -5.82
CA GLU A 141 10.68 -10.73 -5.26
C GLU A 141 9.69 -11.42 -6.22
N ILE A 142 8.82 -10.67 -6.89
CA ILE A 142 7.93 -11.24 -7.93
C ILE A 142 8.76 -11.94 -9.02
N ILE A 143 9.86 -11.32 -9.46
CA ILE A 143 10.75 -11.92 -10.46
C ILE A 143 11.43 -13.17 -9.90
N ALA A 144 11.91 -13.13 -8.66
CA ALA A 144 12.56 -14.28 -8.03
C ALA A 144 11.61 -15.48 -7.91
N VAL A 145 10.35 -15.25 -7.49
CA VAL A 145 9.34 -16.31 -7.39
C VAL A 145 8.99 -16.88 -8.77
N ILE A 146 8.81 -16.04 -9.79
CA ILE A 146 8.50 -16.53 -11.14
C ILE A 146 9.67 -17.36 -11.71
N ARG A 147 10.93 -17.00 -11.39
CA ARG A 147 12.10 -17.80 -11.80
C ARG A 147 12.16 -19.16 -11.10
N GLU A 148 11.67 -19.25 -9.87
CA GLU A 148 11.69 -20.49 -9.09
C GLU A 148 10.50 -21.41 -9.42
N ARG A 149 9.28 -20.86 -9.44
CA ARG A 149 8.02 -21.62 -9.54
C ARG A 149 7.39 -21.59 -10.93
N GLY A 150 7.91 -20.75 -11.82
CA GLY A 150 7.34 -20.50 -13.15
C GLY A 150 6.20 -19.47 -13.13
N PRO A 151 5.47 -19.32 -14.26
CA PRO A 151 4.35 -18.40 -14.37
C PRO A 151 3.21 -18.80 -13.43
N SER A 152 2.76 -17.89 -12.58
CA SER A 152 1.76 -18.15 -11.53
C SER A 152 0.70 -17.06 -11.47
N THR A 153 -0.40 -17.33 -10.78
CA THR A 153 -1.44 -16.32 -10.55
C THR A 153 -0.95 -15.25 -9.57
N ALA A 154 -1.58 -14.07 -9.58
CA ALA A 154 -1.22 -13.00 -8.64
C ALA A 154 -1.42 -13.40 -7.16
N ALA A 155 -2.39 -14.28 -6.88
CA ALA A 155 -2.66 -14.80 -5.55
C ALA A 155 -1.57 -15.79 -5.10
N GLU A 156 -1.16 -16.70 -5.99
CA GLU A 156 -0.04 -17.62 -5.74
C GLU A 156 1.27 -16.86 -5.51
N LEU A 157 1.55 -15.84 -6.31
CA LEU A 157 2.73 -14.98 -6.14
C LEU A 157 2.69 -14.25 -4.80
N ALA A 158 1.55 -13.70 -4.40
CA ALA A 158 1.42 -13.02 -3.10
C ALA A 158 1.68 -13.99 -1.92
N THR A 159 1.19 -15.22 -2.01
CA THR A 159 1.45 -16.26 -0.99
C THR A 159 2.91 -16.69 -0.98
N ALA A 160 3.51 -16.96 -2.14
CA ALA A 160 4.93 -17.34 -2.26
C ALA A 160 5.89 -16.26 -1.72
N ILE A 161 5.59 -14.99 -1.97
CA ILE A 161 6.41 -13.87 -1.47
C ILE A 161 6.27 -13.74 0.06
N ARG A 162 5.07 -13.97 0.61
CA ARG A 162 4.85 -14.00 2.07
C ARG A 162 5.61 -15.16 2.72
N GLU A 163 5.56 -16.36 2.13
CA GLU A 163 6.30 -17.53 2.60
C GLU A 163 7.81 -17.28 2.65
N ARG A 164 8.34 -16.56 1.65
CA ARG A 164 9.77 -16.20 1.61
C ARG A 164 10.16 -15.15 2.65
N GLY A 165 9.22 -14.32 3.10
CA GLY A 165 9.42 -13.33 4.18
C GLY A 165 10.43 -12.21 3.87
N ARG A 166 10.91 -12.09 2.62
CA ARG A 166 11.95 -11.11 2.22
C ARG A 166 11.41 -9.74 1.86
N TYR A 167 10.13 -9.66 1.50
CA TYR A 167 9.44 -8.41 1.20
C TYR A 167 8.77 -7.86 2.46
N GLN A 168 9.16 -6.64 2.85
CA GLN A 168 8.51 -5.90 3.93
C GLN A 168 7.54 -4.87 3.34
N PRO A 169 6.23 -4.94 3.66
CA PRO A 169 5.27 -3.95 3.20
C PRO A 169 5.53 -2.56 3.81
N PRO A 170 5.43 -1.46 3.04
CA PRO A 170 5.65 -0.12 3.56
C PRO A 170 4.49 0.33 4.46
N ARG A 171 4.81 0.68 5.73
CA ARG A 171 4.02 1.46 6.70
C ARG A 171 2.63 0.96 7.10
N SER A 172 1.89 0.28 6.25
CA SER A 172 0.65 -0.41 6.58
C SER A 172 0.97 -1.88 6.77
N ALA A 173 0.78 -2.44 7.97
CA ALA A 173 0.99 -3.86 8.27
C ALA A 173 0.00 -4.80 7.54
N LYS A 174 -0.58 -4.37 6.41
CA LYS A 174 -1.48 -5.19 5.59
C LYS A 174 -0.68 -6.30 4.93
N PRO A 175 -1.16 -7.56 5.02
CA PRO A 175 -0.53 -8.67 4.32
C PRO A 175 -0.55 -8.42 2.81
N LEU A 176 0.52 -8.83 2.13
CA LEU A 176 0.60 -8.75 0.67
C LEU A 176 -0.54 -9.56 0.04
N ASP A 177 -1.32 -8.90 -0.82
CA ASP A 177 -2.47 -9.48 -1.51
C ASP A 177 -2.29 -9.51 -3.03
N ALA A 178 -3.19 -10.21 -3.71
CA ALA A 178 -3.18 -10.31 -5.17
C ALA A 178 -3.36 -8.96 -5.87
N ALA A 179 -4.10 -8.03 -5.25
CA ALA A 179 -4.31 -6.68 -5.80
C ALA A 179 -3.00 -5.86 -5.82
N THR A 180 -2.20 -5.94 -4.75
CA THR A 180 -0.90 -5.28 -4.67
C THR A 180 0.08 -5.85 -5.69
N VAL A 181 0.11 -7.17 -5.88
CA VAL A 181 0.92 -7.82 -6.93
C VAL A 181 0.47 -7.37 -8.31
N ASN A 182 -0.85 -7.38 -8.58
CA ASN A 182 -1.40 -6.92 -9.86
C ASN A 182 -1.07 -5.46 -10.15
N SER A 183 -1.21 -4.58 -9.15
CA SER A 183 -0.84 -3.17 -9.26
C SER A 183 0.65 -3.00 -9.57
N ARG A 184 1.52 -3.77 -8.90
CA ARG A 184 2.97 -3.72 -9.13
C ARG A 184 3.35 -4.18 -10.53
N VAL A 185 2.75 -5.26 -11.01
CA VAL A 185 3.02 -5.83 -12.35
C VAL A 185 2.45 -4.95 -13.46
N SER A 186 1.33 -4.27 -13.22
CA SER A 186 0.72 -3.35 -14.19
C SER A 186 1.33 -1.96 -14.20
N ASN A 187 2.21 -1.64 -13.24
CA ASN A 187 2.89 -0.34 -13.18
C ASN A 187 3.76 -0.13 -14.44
N PRO A 188 3.62 0.99 -15.18
CA PRO A 188 4.35 1.24 -16.42
C PRO A 188 5.87 1.08 -16.31
N VAL A 189 6.44 1.40 -15.15
CA VAL A 189 7.88 1.29 -14.88
C VAL A 189 8.36 -0.17 -14.90
N TYR A 190 7.50 -1.11 -14.49
CA TYR A 190 7.86 -2.53 -14.35
C TYR A 190 7.14 -3.44 -15.33
N ARG A 191 6.06 -2.97 -15.96
CA ARG A 191 5.18 -3.75 -16.84
C ARG A 191 5.94 -4.47 -17.95
N ALA A 192 6.96 -3.83 -18.54
CA ALA A 192 7.75 -4.42 -19.61
C ALA A 192 8.51 -5.70 -19.21
N ARG A 193 8.68 -5.96 -17.90
CA ARG A 193 9.38 -7.14 -17.37
C ARG A 193 8.45 -8.35 -17.18
N PHE A 194 7.14 -8.17 -17.35
CA PHE A 194 6.14 -9.17 -17.07
C PHE A 194 5.22 -9.39 -18.26
N ARG A 195 4.86 -10.65 -18.51
CA ARG A 195 3.87 -11.03 -19.53
C ARG A 195 2.68 -11.70 -18.86
N ARG A 196 1.48 -11.40 -19.34
CA ARG A 196 0.26 -12.11 -18.94
C ARG A 196 -0.16 -13.04 -20.07
N ALA A 197 -0.30 -14.33 -19.75
CA ALA A 197 -0.82 -15.35 -20.65
C ALA A 197 -1.72 -16.27 -19.83
N GLU A 198 -2.92 -16.57 -20.35
CA GLU A 198 -3.86 -17.52 -19.71
C GLU A 198 -4.18 -17.19 -18.23
N GLY A 199 -4.22 -15.90 -17.87
CA GLY A 199 -4.46 -15.47 -16.49
C GLY A 199 -3.27 -15.63 -15.53
N ARG A 200 -2.13 -16.14 -16.00
CA ARG A 200 -0.87 -16.26 -15.24
C ARG A 200 0.08 -15.12 -15.56
N ILE A 201 0.95 -14.80 -14.60
CA ILE A 201 1.98 -13.77 -14.70
C ILE A 201 3.32 -14.49 -14.85
N GLY A 202 3.95 -14.32 -16.02
CA GLY A 202 5.31 -14.78 -16.33
C GLY A 202 6.27 -13.61 -16.54
N LEU A 203 7.54 -13.93 -16.80
CA LEU A 203 8.52 -12.94 -17.25
C LEU A 203 8.34 -12.67 -18.75
N ALA A 204 8.54 -11.42 -19.13
CA ALA A 204 8.76 -11.07 -20.53
C ALA A 204 10.25 -11.34 -20.82
N GLU A 205 10.53 -12.28 -21.72
CA GLU A 205 11.88 -12.50 -22.27
C GLU A 205 12.32 -11.33 -23.14
#